data_AF-A0A5J4TG04-F1
#
_entry.id   AF-A0A5J4TG04-F1
#
_cell.length_a   1.000
_cell.length_b   1.000
_cell.length_c   1.000
_cell.angle_alpha   90.00
_cell.angle_beta   90.00
_cell.angle_gamma   90.00
#
_symmetry.space_group_name_H-M   'P 1'
#
loop_
_entity.id
_entity.type
_entity.pdbx_description
1 polymer ?
#
loop_
_entity_poly.entity_id
_entity_poly.type
_entity_poly.pdbx_seq_one_letter_code
_entity_poly.pdbx_strand_id
1 'polypeptide(L)'
;MKYSLYSFYSFYSILSIISWDKIVGYIFTGAIRHKGGFIGGNSKLRNGSRIGMEIYIDSNPKTLTFFDNDEEQKNFVTNIPNTVRIFYYIWVNNTSFKITKFEFLSTPTANHEKGSRALEYGKLWGNGIRFAMAQALIVCYSPTSNTKLIS
;
A
#
# COMPACT_ATOMS: atom_id res chain seq x y z
N MET A 1 -7.88 14.33 -24.03
CA MET A 1 -7.71 12.86 -23.98
C MET A 1 -8.55 12.36 -22.80
N LYS A 2 -9.70 11.71 -23.05
CA LYS A 2 -10.63 11.23 -22.01
C LYS A 2 -10.26 9.79 -21.65
N TYR A 3 -9.93 9.51 -20.40
CA TYR A 3 -9.84 8.13 -19.91
C TYR A 3 -11.16 7.74 -19.26
N SER A 4 -11.83 6.73 -19.83
CA SER A 4 -12.99 6.09 -19.22
C SER A 4 -12.47 5.00 -18.28
N LEU A 5 -12.72 5.14 -16.98
CA LEU A 5 -12.45 4.10 -16.00
C LEU A 5 -13.55 3.04 -16.10
N TYR A 6 -13.22 1.89 -16.68
CA TYR A 6 -14.10 0.73 -16.64
C TYR A 6 -14.19 0.21 -15.21
N SER A 7 -15.41 0.21 -14.65
CA SER A 7 -15.73 -0.58 -13.47
C SER A 7 -15.66 -2.06 -13.87
N PHE A 8 -14.57 -2.75 -13.49
CA PHE A 8 -14.37 -4.15 -13.84
C PHE A 8 -15.14 -5.06 -12.86
N TYR A 9 -16.37 -5.41 -13.22
CA TYR A 9 -17.07 -6.55 -12.63
C TYR A 9 -16.47 -7.86 -13.17
N SER A 10 -15.27 -8.24 -12.72
CA SER A 10 -14.78 -9.62 -12.56
C SER A 10 -13.27 -9.59 -12.25
N PHE A 11 -12.91 -9.40 -10.98
CA PHE A 11 -11.52 -9.27 -10.52
C PHE A 11 -10.81 -10.62 -10.26
N TYR A 12 -11.54 -11.74 -10.23
CA TYR A 12 -10.95 -13.05 -9.95
C TYR A 12 -9.97 -13.52 -11.03
N SER A 13 -10.19 -13.14 -12.29
CA SER A 13 -9.30 -13.49 -13.41
C SER A 13 -8.00 -12.68 -13.43
N ILE A 14 -8.05 -11.37 -13.12
CA ILE A 14 -6.85 -10.51 -13.05
C ILE A 14 -5.94 -10.89 -11.89
N LEU A 15 -6.51 -11.31 -10.75
CA LEU A 15 -5.74 -11.78 -9.58
C LEU A 15 -4.92 -13.04 -9.87
N SER A 16 -5.35 -13.89 -10.81
CA SER A 16 -4.64 -15.13 -11.17
C SER A 16 -3.31 -14.88 -11.93
N ILE A 17 -3.14 -13.69 -12.52
CA ILE A 17 -1.95 -13.33 -13.31
C ILE A 17 -0.91 -12.59 -12.43
N ILE A 18 -1.36 -11.90 -11.38
CA ILE A 18 -0.47 -11.12 -10.50
C ILE A 18 -0.12 -11.94 -9.26
N SER A 19 1.08 -12.51 -9.25
CA SER A 19 1.58 -13.23 -8.09
C SER A 19 1.85 -12.27 -6.91
N TRP A 20 1.31 -12.60 -5.74
CA TRP A 20 1.42 -11.78 -4.51
C TRP A 20 2.84 -11.59 -3.99
N ASP A 21 3.78 -12.42 -4.44
CA ASP A 21 5.21 -12.29 -4.15
C ASP A 21 5.90 -11.19 -4.98
N LYS A 22 5.21 -10.60 -5.96
CA LYS A 22 5.71 -9.47 -6.77
C LYS A 22 5.14 -8.12 -6.35
N ILE A 23 4.18 -8.12 -5.42
CA ILE A 23 3.49 -6.91 -4.95
C ILE A 23 4.11 -6.45 -3.62
N VAL A 24 4.34 -5.14 -3.50
CA VAL A 24 4.44 -4.46 -2.21
C VAL A 24 3.14 -3.71 -1.99
N GLY A 25 2.52 -3.86 -0.83
CA GLY A 25 1.26 -3.17 -0.49
C GLY A 25 1.30 -2.52 0.87
N TYR A 26 0.73 -1.32 0.98
CA TYR A 26 0.42 -0.65 2.23
C TYR A 26 -1.07 -0.87 2.54
N ILE A 27 -1.41 -1.42 3.70
CA ILE A 27 -2.79 -1.74 4.06
C ILE A 27 -3.35 -0.82 5.14
N PHE A 28 -4.67 -0.82 5.31
CA PHE A 28 -5.38 0.10 6.22
C PHE A 28 -4.91 0.03 7.68
N THR A 29 -4.32 -1.08 8.11
CA THR A 29 -3.74 -1.24 9.45
C THR A 29 -2.38 -0.55 9.64
N GLY A 30 -1.85 0.11 8.61
CA GLY A 30 -0.50 0.68 8.63
C GLY A 30 0.61 -0.37 8.48
N ALA A 31 0.27 -1.60 8.10
CA ALA A 31 1.26 -2.60 7.79
C ALA A 31 1.65 -2.56 6.32
N ILE A 32 2.91 -2.84 6.02
CA ILE A 32 3.36 -3.14 4.67
C ILE A 32 3.52 -4.64 4.47
N ARG A 33 3.16 -5.11 3.29
CA ARG A 33 3.19 -6.52 2.90
C ARG A 33 4.01 -6.68 1.66
N HIS A 34 4.87 -7.69 1.69
CA HIS A 34 5.50 -8.30 0.53
C HIS A 34 5.89 -9.72 0.95
N LYS A 35 5.84 -10.67 0.01
CA LYS A 35 6.29 -12.06 0.15
C LYS A 35 6.42 -12.57 1.60
N GLY A 36 5.42 -13.29 2.09
CA GLY A 36 5.36 -13.73 3.49
C GLY A 36 4.30 -12.95 4.26
N GLY A 37 4.72 -12.29 5.34
CA GLY A 37 3.83 -11.65 6.31
C GLY A 37 3.63 -10.14 6.14
N PHE A 38 3.01 -9.56 7.16
CA PHE A 38 2.76 -8.13 7.31
C PHE A 38 3.75 -7.53 8.31
N ILE A 39 4.36 -6.40 7.95
CA ILE A 39 5.24 -5.63 8.84
C ILE A 39 4.49 -4.39 9.30
N GLY A 40 4.16 -4.34 10.59
CA GLY A 40 3.55 -3.17 11.22
C GLY A 40 4.57 -2.09 11.59
N GLY A 41 4.05 -0.98 12.12
CA GLY A 41 4.85 0.13 12.62
C GLY A 41 4.73 1.43 11.81
N ASN A 42 3.99 1.42 10.70
CA ASN A 42 3.56 2.65 10.03
C ASN A 42 2.14 3.03 10.49
N SER A 43 1.70 4.23 10.15
CA SER A 43 0.42 4.81 10.55
C SER A 43 -0.77 4.13 9.88
N LYS A 44 -1.85 3.94 10.65
CA LYS A 44 -3.11 3.38 10.13
C LYS A 44 -3.80 4.36 9.20
N LEU A 45 -4.40 3.84 8.14
CA LEU A 45 -5.25 4.64 7.26
C LEU A 45 -6.56 4.95 7.96
N ARG A 46 -6.97 6.21 7.92
CA ARG A 46 -8.24 6.72 8.44
C ARG A 46 -8.99 7.45 7.33
N ASN A 47 -10.26 7.74 7.58
CA ASN A 47 -11.01 8.59 6.66
C ASN A 47 -10.31 9.95 6.54
N GLY A 48 -10.03 10.39 5.32
CA GLY A 48 -9.28 11.60 5.03
C GLY A 48 -7.74 11.48 5.09
N SER A 49 -7.17 10.29 5.37
CA SER A 49 -5.71 10.11 5.29
C SER A 49 -5.18 10.40 3.88
N ARG A 50 -4.06 11.14 3.81
CA ARG A 50 -3.29 11.32 2.57
C ARG A 50 -2.08 10.39 2.58
N ILE A 51 -2.06 9.44 1.65
CA ILE A 51 -0.92 8.54 1.49
C ILE A 51 -0.06 8.95 0.32
N GLY A 52 1.23 9.17 0.60
CA GLY A 52 2.26 9.37 -0.39
C GLY A 52 3.05 8.09 -0.63
N MET A 53 3.49 7.90 -1.86
CA MET A 53 4.50 6.90 -2.23
C MET A 53 5.58 7.62 -3.03
N GLU A 54 6.82 7.52 -2.57
CA GLU A 54 7.99 8.00 -3.29
C GLU A 54 8.80 6.81 -3.76
N ILE A 55 9.09 6.76 -5.06
CA ILE A 55 9.97 5.77 -5.66
C ILE A 55 11.23 6.50 -6.10
N TYR A 56 12.35 6.18 -5.46
CA TYR A 56 13.64 6.71 -5.90
C TYR A 56 14.35 5.66 -6.74
N ILE A 57 14.35 5.87 -8.05
CA ILE A 57 14.87 4.91 -9.04
C ILE A 57 16.38 5.03 -9.26
N ASP A 58 16.96 6.20 -8.96
CA ASP A 58 18.40 6.45 -9.15
C ASP A 58 19.23 6.08 -7.91
N SER A 59 18.60 5.78 -6.77
CA SER A 59 19.30 5.26 -5.60
C SER A 59 19.82 3.84 -5.81
N ASN A 60 20.90 3.53 -5.09
CA ASN A 60 21.43 2.18 -4.99
C ASN A 60 21.57 1.79 -3.50
N PRO A 61 20.69 0.94 -2.95
CA PRO A 61 19.57 0.26 -3.63
C PRO A 61 18.39 1.21 -3.94
N LYS A 62 17.60 0.90 -4.99
CA LYS A 62 16.35 1.61 -5.30
C LYS A 62 15.38 1.52 -4.13
N THR A 63 14.65 2.60 -3.85
CA THR A 63 13.78 2.66 -2.67
C THR A 63 12.32 2.97 -3.02
N LEU A 64 11.42 2.44 -2.20
CA LEU A 64 10.02 2.83 -2.12
C LEU A 64 9.70 3.25 -0.68
N THR A 65 9.37 4.52 -0.50
CA THR A 65 9.05 5.13 0.80
C THR A 65 7.56 5.49 0.85
N PHE A 66 6.95 5.34 2.03
CA PHE A 66 5.56 5.69 2.27
C PHE A 66 5.47 6.92 3.15
N PHE A 67 4.42 7.71 2.96
CA PHE A 67 4.14 8.91 3.74
C PHE A 67 2.68 8.89 4.21
N ASP A 68 2.41 9.28 5.44
CA ASP A 68 1.06 9.56 5.95
C ASP A 68 0.98 11.05 6.30
N ASN A 69 0.10 11.77 5.61
CA ASN A 69 -0.02 13.22 5.71
C ASN A 69 1.32 13.98 5.55
N ASP A 70 2.15 13.55 4.60
CA ASP A 70 3.52 14.05 4.32
C ASP A 70 4.57 13.72 5.40
N GLU A 71 4.22 12.95 6.43
CA GLU A 71 5.19 12.42 7.38
C GLU A 71 5.73 11.08 6.87
N GLU A 72 7.06 10.99 6.77
CA GLU A 72 7.75 9.78 6.35
C GLU A 72 7.49 8.61 7.29
N GLN A 73 7.15 7.45 6.73
CA GLN A 73 6.83 6.26 7.50
C GLN A 73 8.07 5.40 7.79
N LYS A 74 8.10 4.84 9.01
CA LYS A 74 9.24 4.07 9.53
C LYS A 74 9.71 2.94 8.62
N ASN A 75 8.80 2.15 8.09
CA ASN A 75 9.14 1.00 7.25
C ASN A 75 9.08 1.38 5.77
N PHE A 76 10.20 1.19 5.07
CA PHE A 76 10.36 1.44 3.65
C PHE A 76 10.97 0.23 2.95
N VAL A 77 10.92 0.21 1.63
CA VAL A 77 11.38 -0.94 0.83
C VAL A 77 12.63 -0.58 0.05
N THR A 78 13.58 -1.51 0.00
CA THR A 78 14.80 -1.41 -0.79
C THR A 78 14.85 -2.48 -1.86
N ASN A 79 15.71 -2.27 -2.86
CA ASN A 79 15.99 -3.20 -3.95
C ASN A 79 14.76 -3.50 -4.83
N ILE A 80 13.91 -2.50 -5.04
CA ILE A 80 12.74 -2.62 -5.91
C ILE A 80 13.15 -2.80 -7.39
N PRO A 81 12.34 -3.50 -8.21
CA PRO A 81 12.64 -3.70 -9.64
C PRO A 81 12.66 -2.39 -10.44
N ASN A 82 13.34 -2.40 -11.58
CA ASN A 82 13.39 -1.25 -12.52
C ASN A 82 12.03 -0.88 -13.11
N THR A 83 11.12 -1.84 -13.20
CA THR A 83 9.78 -1.64 -13.76
C THR A 83 8.76 -1.84 -12.64
N VAL A 84 8.07 -0.76 -12.32
CA VAL A 84 7.04 -0.71 -11.28
C VAL A 84 5.70 -0.31 -11.89
N ARG A 85 4.62 -0.85 -11.34
CA ARG A 85 3.25 -0.42 -11.67
C ARG A 85 2.57 -0.05 -10.36
N ILE A 86 1.93 1.11 -10.36
CA ILE A 86 1.16 1.60 -9.21
C ILE A 86 -0.30 1.25 -9.46
N PHE A 87 -0.93 0.64 -8.46
CA PHE A 87 -2.36 0.37 -8.46
C PHE A 87 -2.91 0.62 -7.07
N TYR A 88 -4.21 0.90 -7.00
CA TYR A 88 -4.96 1.01 -5.76
C TYR A 88 -5.98 -0.13 -5.70
N TYR A 89 -6.31 -0.56 -4.49
CA TYR A 89 -7.29 -1.61 -4.27
C TYR A 89 -8.30 -1.18 -3.21
N ILE A 90 -9.57 -1.12 -3.61
CA ILE A 90 -10.68 -0.78 -2.72
C ILE A 90 -11.45 -2.05 -2.41
N TRP A 91 -11.46 -2.45 -1.14
CA TRP A 91 -12.22 -3.61 -0.67
C TRP A 91 -13.52 -3.23 0.02
N VAL A 92 -13.58 -2.04 0.62
CA VAL A 92 -14.72 -1.60 1.43
C VAL A 92 -15.71 -0.85 0.55
N ASN A 93 -16.97 -1.27 0.58
CA ASN A 93 -18.05 -0.60 -0.14
C ASN A 93 -18.14 0.88 0.28
N ASN A 94 -18.56 1.72 -0.67
CA ASN A 94 -18.72 3.17 -0.48
C ASN A 94 -17.43 3.91 -0.07
N THR A 95 -16.27 3.34 -0.35
CA THR A 95 -15.00 4.07 -0.22
C THR A 95 -14.49 4.52 -1.57
N SER A 96 -13.86 5.68 -1.57
CA SER A 96 -13.27 6.30 -2.75
C SER A 96 -11.93 6.91 -2.37
N PHE A 97 -11.07 7.09 -3.37
CA PHE A 97 -9.83 7.81 -3.23
C PHE A 97 -9.76 8.85 -4.36
N LYS A 98 -8.92 9.86 -4.15
CA LYS A 98 -8.62 10.87 -5.16
C LYS A 98 -7.10 10.98 -5.25
N ILE A 99 -6.57 10.93 -6.47
CA ILE A 99 -5.17 11.27 -6.71
C ILE A 99 -5.06 12.79 -6.62
N THR A 100 -4.34 13.27 -5.62
CA THR A 100 -4.11 14.71 -5.41
C THR A 100 -2.84 15.19 -6.07
N LYS A 101 -1.85 14.31 -6.23
CA LYS A 101 -0.52 14.62 -6.76
C LYS A 101 0.08 13.40 -7.44
N PHE A 102 0.66 13.59 -8.62
CA PHE A 102 1.46 12.58 -9.34
C PHE A 102 2.49 13.33 -10.18
N GLU A 103 3.73 13.34 -9.73
CA GLU A 103 4.80 14.13 -10.33
C GLU A 103 6.14 13.40 -10.27
N PHE A 104 7.08 13.88 -11.08
CA PHE A 104 8.47 13.48 -11.00
C PHE A 104 9.23 14.48 -10.13
N LEU A 105 10.01 13.97 -9.18
CA LEU A 105 10.86 14.77 -8.30
C LEU A 105 12.30 14.71 -8.78
N SER A 106 13.00 15.85 -8.83
CA SER A 106 14.42 15.91 -9.17
C SER A 106 15.34 15.48 -8.02
N THR A 107 14.83 15.53 -6.79
CA THR A 107 15.53 15.13 -5.56
C THR A 107 14.58 14.33 -4.68
N PRO A 108 15.06 13.27 -4.00
CA PRO A 108 14.23 12.52 -3.06
C PRO A 108 13.78 13.42 -1.90
N THR A 109 12.58 13.21 -1.40
CA THR A 109 12.09 13.84 -0.16
C THR A 109 12.27 12.93 1.05
N ALA A 110 12.40 11.62 0.85
CA ALA A 110 12.67 10.66 1.91
C ALA A 110 14.10 10.84 2.48
N ASN A 111 14.20 10.91 3.81
CA ASN A 111 15.45 11.06 4.55
C ASN A 111 15.91 9.75 5.22
N HIS A 112 15.00 8.80 5.46
CA HIS A 112 15.27 7.53 6.16
C HIS A 112 16.01 7.71 7.49
N GLU A 113 15.45 8.55 8.37
CA GLU A 113 16.06 8.91 9.66
C GLU A 113 16.36 7.72 10.58
N LYS A 114 17.17 7.96 11.63
CA LYS A 114 17.53 6.93 12.62
C LYS A 114 16.27 6.30 13.22
N GLY A 115 16.19 4.97 13.10
CA GLY A 115 15.03 4.19 13.54
C GLY A 115 14.13 3.72 12.40
N SER A 116 14.36 4.21 11.18
CA SER A 116 13.76 3.68 9.96
C SER A 116 14.19 2.23 9.71
N ARG A 117 13.33 1.46 9.06
CA ARG A 117 13.54 0.04 8.77
C ARG A 117 13.42 -0.21 7.28
N ALA A 118 14.56 -0.52 6.66
CA ALA A 118 14.63 -1.03 5.30
C ALA A 118 14.16 -2.49 5.25
N LEU A 119 13.28 -2.81 4.31
CA LEU A 119 12.83 -4.16 4.00
C LEU A 119 13.17 -4.49 2.55
N GLU A 120 13.99 -5.50 2.33
CA GLU A 120 14.46 -5.84 0.99
C GLU A 120 13.36 -6.57 0.19
N TYR A 121 13.07 -6.07 -1.01
CA TYR A 121 12.20 -6.73 -1.98
C TYR A 121 12.73 -8.14 -2.33
N GLY A 122 11.83 -9.09 -2.58
CA GLY A 122 12.13 -10.47 -2.91
C GLY A 122 12.47 -11.37 -1.72
N LYS A 123 12.73 -10.80 -0.54
CA LYS A 123 12.93 -11.55 0.72
C LYS A 123 11.60 -11.87 1.39
N LEU A 124 11.60 -12.92 2.22
CA LEU A 124 10.48 -13.23 3.09
C LEU A 124 10.42 -12.20 4.22
N TRP A 125 9.28 -11.53 4.36
CA TRP A 125 9.07 -10.58 5.45
C TRP A 125 8.30 -11.23 6.61
N GLY A 126 8.71 -10.91 7.83
CA GLY A 126 8.13 -11.44 9.06
C GLY A 126 8.58 -12.88 9.37
N ASN A 127 8.03 -13.43 10.44
CA ASN A 127 8.25 -14.84 10.77
C ASN A 127 7.51 -15.65 9.70
N GLY A 128 8.21 -16.48 8.94
CA GLY A 128 7.72 -17.21 7.75
C GLY A 128 6.55 -18.19 7.95
N ILE A 129 5.66 -17.92 8.91
CA ILE A 129 4.33 -18.49 9.03
C ILE A 129 3.58 -18.13 7.75
N ARG A 130 3.63 -19.05 6.79
CA ARG A 130 2.69 -19.12 5.69
C ARG A 130 1.32 -19.28 6.35
N PHE A 131 0.58 -18.19 6.52
CA PHE A 131 -0.85 -18.28 6.69
C PHE A 131 -1.39 -18.87 5.39
N ALA A 132 -1.39 -20.20 5.31
CA ALA A 132 -2.07 -20.95 4.28
C ALA A 132 -3.58 -20.79 4.50
N MET A 133 -4.12 -19.58 4.32
CA MET A 133 -5.54 -19.28 4.32
C MET A 133 -5.82 -18.00 3.54
N ALA A 134 -5.93 -18.15 2.21
CA ALA A 134 -6.96 -17.39 1.52
C ALA A 134 -8.31 -17.85 2.09
N GLN A 135 -8.90 -17.08 3.01
CA GLN A 135 -10.36 -16.90 3.21
C GLN A 135 -10.76 -16.20 4.52
N ALA A 136 -9.85 -15.89 5.45
CA ALA A 136 -10.21 -15.19 6.69
C ALA A 136 -9.26 -14.04 7.03
N LEU A 137 -9.45 -12.87 6.41
CA LEU A 137 -9.16 -11.60 7.09
C LEU A 137 -10.02 -10.47 6.51
N ILE A 138 -11.34 -10.58 6.74
CA ILE A 138 -12.13 -9.39 7.02
C ILE A 138 -11.65 -8.90 8.39
N VAL A 139 -11.01 -7.74 8.44
CA VAL A 139 -11.13 -6.86 9.60
C VAL A 139 -11.56 -5.50 9.04
N CYS A 140 -12.82 -5.42 8.63
CA CYS A 140 -13.48 -4.13 8.52
C CYS A 140 -13.92 -3.75 9.93
N TYR A 141 -13.26 -2.76 10.53
CA TYR A 141 -13.88 -2.06 11.65
C TYR A 141 -14.77 -0.97 11.06
N SER A 142 -16.08 -1.13 11.19
CA SER A 142 -17.03 -0.03 11.05
C SER A 142 -16.98 0.76 12.36
N PRO A 143 -16.64 2.06 12.37
CA PRO A 143 -17.16 2.91 13.42
C PRO A 143 -18.67 2.91 13.23
N THR A 144 -19.40 2.56 14.27
CA THR A 144 -20.85 2.65 14.35
C THR A 144 -21.33 4.01 13.84
N SER A 145 -21.97 4.04 12.66
CA SER A 145 -22.84 5.16 12.31
C SER A 145 -24.15 4.98 13.06
N ASN A 146 -24.20 5.52 14.28
CA ASN A 146 -25.47 6.00 14.81
C ASN A 146 -25.87 7.22 13.98
N THR A 147 -26.54 6.97 12.87
CA THR A 147 -27.34 8.01 12.21
C THR A 147 -28.64 7.32 11.82
N LYS A 148 -29.65 7.55 12.66
CA LYS A 148 -31.03 7.15 12.43
C LYS A 148 -31.43 7.59 11.02
N LEU A 149 -31.93 6.63 10.24
CA LEU A 149 -32.88 6.92 9.17
C LEU A 149 -34.04 7.69 9.80
N ILE A 150 -34.22 8.94 9.39
CA ILE A 150 -35.51 9.59 9.47
C ILE A 150 -36.02 9.64 8.03
N SER A 151 -37.24 9.13 7.90
CA SER A 151 -38.05 8.89 6.70
C SER A 151 -37.99 9.96 5.62
#